data_AF-A0A0G1YG71-F1
#
_entry.id   AF-A0A0G1YG71-F1
#
_cell.length_a   1.000
_cell.length_b   1.000
_cell.length_c   1.000
_cell.angle_alpha   90.00
_cell.angle_beta   90.00
_cell.angle_gamma   90.00
#
_symmetry.space_group_name_H-M   'P 1'
#
loop_
_entity.id
_entity.type
_entity.pdbx_description
1 polymer ?
#
loop_
_entity_poly.entity_id
_entity_poly.type
_entity_poly.pdbx_seq_one_letter_code
_entity_poly.pdbx_strand_id
1 'polypeptide(L)'
;MKIYLIRHAQEKILADEGDGGITPLGRQQSLSLANSLKNKGIQILLTSDLPRAQETAQVLGDVWGLKLETLPTWREIQTPKGAWSEYEKKRHPDFSYHPGGGESVEELLRRAEKGWEEIIWFAQNRETAVVGHAIFTKALLYNLGFKNYLVRNDSIANTGVTVLKVNGDKVALNKFNSYSHLRGLTLREIWERIRL
;
A
#
# COMPACT_ATOMS: atom_id res chain seq x y z
N MET A 1 1.15 19.55 -1.10
CA MET A 1 0.84 18.40 -1.99
C MET A 1 0.09 17.32 -1.23
N LYS A 2 -0.48 16.33 -1.94
CA LYS A 2 -0.96 15.08 -1.33
C LYS A 2 -0.16 13.88 -1.82
N ILE A 3 0.01 12.94 -0.90
CA ILE A 3 0.60 11.64 -1.14
C ILE A 3 -0.51 10.59 -0.96
N TYR A 4 -0.72 9.76 -1.97
CA TYR A 4 -1.70 8.66 -1.99
C TYR A 4 -0.94 7.35 -1.78
N LEU A 5 -1.02 6.79 -0.59
CA LEU A 5 -0.47 5.48 -0.27
C LEU A 5 -1.52 4.42 -0.59
N ILE A 6 -1.20 3.51 -1.49
CA ILE A 6 -2.12 2.54 -2.07
C ILE A 6 -1.59 1.15 -1.78
N ARG A 7 -2.40 0.30 -1.13
CA ARG A 7 -2.09 -1.13 -1.05
C ARG A 7 -2.29 -1.76 -2.42
N HIS A 8 -1.39 -2.67 -2.83
CA HIS A 8 -1.58 -3.51 -4.02
C HIS A 8 -2.98 -4.16 -4.07
N ALA A 9 -3.43 -4.47 -5.29
CA ALA A 9 -4.68 -5.20 -5.51
C ALA A 9 -4.58 -6.65 -5.07
N GLN A 10 -5.69 -7.39 -5.11
CA GLN A 10 -5.70 -8.79 -4.73
C GLN A 10 -4.63 -9.58 -5.51
N GLU A 11 -3.74 -10.22 -4.75
CA GLU A 11 -2.60 -10.97 -5.27
C GLU A 11 -2.98 -12.42 -5.61
N LYS A 12 -2.25 -13.04 -6.54
CA LYS A 12 -2.32 -14.50 -6.71
C LYS A 12 -1.58 -15.16 -5.55
N ILE A 13 -2.21 -16.14 -4.92
CA ILE A 13 -1.55 -17.00 -3.92
C ILE A 13 -0.87 -18.12 -4.70
N LEU A 14 0.47 -18.10 -4.73
CA LEU A 14 1.24 -19.21 -5.28
C LEU A 14 1.40 -20.31 -4.22
N ALA A 15 1.52 -21.56 -4.68
CA ALA A 15 1.80 -22.70 -3.80
C ALA A 15 3.20 -22.63 -3.18
N ASP A 16 4.10 -21.93 -3.87
CA ASP A 16 5.50 -21.71 -3.49
C ASP A 16 5.66 -20.27 -2.96
N GLU A 17 6.77 -19.94 -2.28
CA GLU A 17 7.04 -18.62 -1.67
C GLU A 17 7.27 -17.46 -2.67
N GLY A 18 6.67 -17.51 -3.85
CA GLY A 18 6.77 -16.48 -4.90
C GLY A 18 5.63 -15.45 -4.88
N ASP A 19 5.88 -14.30 -5.50
CA ASP A 19 4.85 -13.28 -5.78
C ASP A 19 4.32 -13.45 -7.21
N GLY A 20 3.06 -13.88 -7.33
CA GLY A 20 2.42 -14.18 -8.61
C GLY A 20 1.74 -13.00 -9.31
N GLY A 21 1.92 -11.77 -8.83
CA GLY A 21 1.21 -10.61 -9.37
C GLY A 21 -0.24 -10.54 -8.87
N ILE A 22 -1.15 -9.97 -9.67
CA ILE A 22 -2.55 -9.74 -9.28
C ILE A 22 -3.54 -10.68 -9.97
N THR A 23 -4.64 -11.01 -9.30
CA THR A 23 -5.73 -11.83 -9.85
C THR A 23 -6.55 -11.04 -10.89
N PRO A 24 -7.44 -11.69 -11.68
CA PRO A 24 -8.42 -10.97 -12.50
C PRO A 24 -9.28 -10.00 -11.70
N LEU A 25 -9.71 -10.39 -10.49
CA LEU A 25 -10.37 -9.50 -9.52
C LEU A 25 -9.45 -8.35 -9.12
N GLY A 26 -8.18 -8.61 -8.81
CA GLY A 26 -7.18 -7.58 -8.53
C GLY A 26 -7.08 -6.56 -9.66
N ARG A 27 -7.10 -7.01 -10.91
CA ARG A 27 -7.10 -6.10 -12.07
C ARG A 27 -8.36 -5.21 -12.13
N GLN A 28 -9.53 -5.76 -11.82
CA GLN A 28 -10.77 -4.97 -11.73
C GLN A 28 -10.73 -3.95 -10.58
N GLN A 29 -10.18 -4.34 -9.43
CA GLN A 29 -9.95 -3.43 -8.30
C GLN A 29 -9.03 -2.27 -8.71
N SER A 30 -7.92 -2.56 -9.39
CA SER A 30 -6.98 -1.56 -9.88
C SER A 30 -7.62 -0.61 -10.89
N LEU A 31 -8.42 -1.12 -11.83
CA LEU A 31 -9.15 -0.28 -12.79
C LEU A 31 -10.18 0.63 -12.11
N SER A 32 -10.92 0.10 -11.13
CA SER A 32 -11.87 0.90 -10.35
C SER A 32 -11.15 2.02 -9.58
N LEU A 33 -10.02 1.71 -8.95
CA LEU A 33 -9.18 2.69 -8.27
C LEU A 33 -8.67 3.75 -9.23
N ALA A 34 -8.10 3.33 -10.37
CA ALA A 34 -7.53 4.22 -11.36
C ALA A 34 -8.56 5.23 -11.88
N ASN A 35 -9.77 4.77 -12.19
CA ASN A 35 -10.88 5.65 -12.58
C ASN A 35 -11.31 6.59 -11.45
N SER A 36 -11.39 6.11 -10.21
CA SER A 36 -11.78 6.94 -9.06
C SER A 36 -10.79 8.05 -8.74
N LEU A 37 -9.50 7.89 -9.07
CA LEU A 37 -8.46 8.87 -8.80
C LEU A 37 -7.99 9.67 -10.03
N LYS A 38 -8.48 9.35 -11.24
CA LYS A 38 -8.04 9.96 -12.51
C LYS A 38 -7.98 11.49 -12.49
N ASN A 39 -8.96 12.14 -11.86
CA ASN A 39 -9.08 13.60 -11.83
C ASN A 39 -8.49 14.24 -10.56
N LYS A 40 -7.62 13.53 -9.82
CA LYS A 40 -6.96 14.05 -8.61
C LYS A 40 -5.67 14.81 -8.88
N GLY A 41 -5.25 14.91 -10.14
CA GLY A 41 -4.05 15.65 -10.54
C GLY A 41 -2.74 14.96 -10.14
N ILE A 42 -2.77 13.63 -9.96
CA ILE A 42 -1.60 12.80 -9.67
C ILE A 42 -0.65 12.90 -10.86
N GLN A 43 0.62 13.21 -10.58
CA GLN A 43 1.66 13.43 -11.60
C GLN A 43 2.82 12.46 -11.46
N ILE A 44 2.96 11.80 -10.30
CA ILE A 44 4.02 10.86 -10.00
C ILE A 44 3.42 9.56 -9.50
N LEU A 45 3.91 8.46 -10.03
CA LEU A 45 3.51 7.11 -9.66
C LEU A 45 4.75 6.31 -9.28
N LEU A 46 4.88 6.05 -7.99
CA LEU A 46 5.95 5.26 -7.39
C LEU A 46 5.40 3.88 -7.02
N THR A 47 6.24 2.85 -6.99
CA THR A 47 5.78 1.52 -6.60
C THR A 47 6.90 0.65 -6.01
N SER A 48 6.54 -0.26 -5.11
CA SER A 48 7.40 -1.37 -4.72
C SER A 48 7.75 -2.23 -5.94
N ASP A 49 8.93 -2.81 -5.96
CA ASP A 49 9.40 -3.75 -6.98
C ASP A 49 8.78 -5.16 -6.90
N LEU A 50 7.89 -5.43 -5.93
CA LEU A 50 7.17 -6.70 -5.86
C LEU A 50 6.10 -6.81 -6.96
N PRO A 51 6.00 -7.96 -7.68
CA PRO A 51 5.10 -8.14 -8.82
C PRO A 51 3.66 -7.67 -8.60
N ARG A 52 3.04 -8.01 -7.46
CA ARG A 52 1.67 -7.55 -7.14
C ARG A 52 1.53 -6.03 -7.07
N ALA A 53 2.56 -5.32 -6.61
CA ALA A 53 2.58 -3.87 -6.54
C ALA A 53 2.82 -3.27 -7.92
N GLN A 54 3.79 -3.82 -8.68
CA GLN A 54 4.10 -3.42 -10.05
C GLN A 54 2.91 -3.58 -10.98
N GLU A 55 2.24 -4.74 -10.99
CA GLU A 55 1.06 -4.96 -11.85
C GLU A 55 -0.12 -4.07 -11.45
N THR A 56 -0.30 -3.80 -10.15
CA THR A 56 -1.29 -2.82 -9.68
C THR A 56 -0.94 -1.43 -10.23
N ALA A 57 0.29 -0.98 -10.03
CA ALA A 57 0.76 0.33 -10.50
C ALA A 57 0.68 0.44 -12.03
N GLN A 58 0.94 -0.62 -12.78
CA GLN A 58 0.88 -0.59 -14.24
C GLN A 58 -0.54 -0.27 -14.71
N VAL A 59 -1.56 -0.92 -14.14
CA VAL A 59 -2.96 -0.63 -14.46
C VAL A 59 -3.32 0.83 -14.16
N LEU A 60 -2.79 1.39 -13.07
CA LEU A 60 -2.99 2.78 -12.69
C LEU A 60 -2.29 3.73 -13.68
N GLY A 61 -1.02 3.46 -13.99
CA GLY A 61 -0.19 4.22 -14.92
C GLY A 61 -0.76 4.26 -16.33
N ASP A 62 -1.29 3.14 -16.84
CA ASP A 62 -1.93 3.05 -18.16
C ASP A 62 -3.15 3.99 -18.26
N VAL A 63 -3.96 4.08 -17.20
CA VAL A 63 -5.16 4.94 -17.17
C VAL A 63 -4.80 6.41 -16.97
N TRP A 64 -3.74 6.70 -16.22
CA TRP A 64 -3.30 8.06 -15.90
C TRP A 64 -2.31 8.63 -16.94
N GLY A 65 -1.77 7.80 -17.83
CA GLY A 65 -0.72 8.18 -18.76
C GLY A 65 0.62 8.46 -18.07
N LEU A 66 0.92 7.77 -16.96
CA LEU A 66 2.12 7.98 -16.15
C LEU A 66 3.08 6.80 -16.25
N LYS A 67 4.38 7.11 -16.24
CA LYS A 67 5.44 6.10 -16.08
C LYS A 67 5.58 5.71 -14.60
N LEU A 68 6.04 4.49 -14.37
CA LEU A 68 6.28 3.94 -13.05
C LEU A 68 7.74 4.20 -12.67
N GLU A 69 7.95 4.69 -11.45
CA GLU A 69 9.26 4.68 -10.81
C GLU A 69 9.25 3.65 -9.68
N THR A 70 10.30 2.83 -9.62
CA THR A 70 10.35 1.68 -8.71
C THR A 70 11.21 1.98 -7.50
N LEU A 71 10.69 1.66 -6.31
CA LEU A 71 11.33 1.85 -5.01
C LEU A 71 11.49 0.49 -4.30
N PRO A 72 12.66 -0.17 -4.35
CA PRO A 72 12.90 -1.43 -3.63
C PRO A 72 12.76 -1.29 -2.10
N THR A 73 12.99 -0.10 -1.56
CA THR A 73 12.75 0.26 -0.15
C THR A 73 11.28 0.07 0.26
N TRP A 74 10.34 0.11 -0.67
CA TRP A 74 8.90 0.01 -0.45
C TRP A 74 8.34 -1.41 -0.42
N ARG A 75 9.21 -2.45 -0.46
CA ARG A 75 8.78 -3.85 -0.29
C ARG A 75 7.97 -4.05 0.99
N GLU A 76 7.11 -5.06 1.01
CA GLU A 76 6.45 -5.45 2.27
C GLU A 76 7.51 -5.90 3.29
N ILE A 77 7.12 -5.95 4.57
CA ILE A 77 7.99 -6.52 5.59
C ILE A 77 8.52 -7.91 5.17
N GLN A 78 9.83 -8.13 5.35
CA GLN A 78 10.48 -9.39 4.96
C GLN A 78 10.38 -10.43 6.08
N THR A 79 9.20 -11.04 6.20
CA THR A 79 8.92 -12.07 7.22
C THR A 79 8.04 -13.18 6.63
N PRO A 80 8.00 -14.38 7.24
CA PRO A 80 7.09 -15.44 6.83
C PRO A 80 5.63 -14.97 6.86
N LYS A 81 4.83 -15.50 5.93
CA LYS A 81 3.41 -15.13 5.81
C LYS A 81 2.67 -15.38 7.13
N GLY A 82 1.98 -14.36 7.63
CA GLY A 82 1.21 -14.42 8.88
C GLY A 82 2.00 -14.14 10.16
N ALA A 83 3.34 -14.07 10.10
CA ALA A 83 4.16 -13.83 11.29
C ALA A 83 3.86 -12.47 11.96
N TRP A 84 3.54 -11.45 11.18
CA TRP A 84 3.17 -10.13 11.69
C TRP A 84 1.91 -10.13 12.58
N SER A 85 0.99 -11.07 12.37
CA SER A 85 -0.25 -11.13 13.15
C SER A 85 -0.03 -11.45 14.63
N GLU A 86 1.09 -12.07 14.99
CA GLU A 86 1.48 -12.25 16.39
C GLU A 86 1.96 -10.94 17.01
N TYR A 87 2.72 -10.13 16.25
CA TYR A 87 3.15 -8.81 16.68
C TYR A 87 1.96 -7.86 16.92
N GLU A 88 0.95 -7.86 16.05
CA GLU A 88 -0.25 -7.01 16.21
C GLU A 88 -1.03 -7.30 17.50
N LYS A 89 -0.87 -8.48 18.10
CA LYS A 89 -1.50 -8.82 19.39
C LYS A 89 -0.83 -8.13 20.59
N LYS A 90 0.43 -7.67 20.46
CA LYS A 90 1.24 -7.17 21.59
C LYS A 90 0.71 -5.87 22.24
N ARG A 91 -0.25 -5.16 21.63
CA ARG A 91 -0.89 -3.89 22.09
C ARG A 91 0.06 -2.71 22.36
N HIS A 92 1.35 -2.96 22.57
CA HIS A 92 2.46 -2.01 22.70
C HIS A 92 3.56 -2.40 21.71
N PRO A 93 4.22 -1.43 21.06
CA PRO A 93 5.31 -1.74 20.15
C PRO A 93 6.53 -2.34 20.86
N ASP A 94 7.08 -3.38 20.27
CA ASP A 94 8.36 -4.00 20.63
C ASP A 94 9.25 -3.95 19.39
N PHE A 95 10.09 -2.92 19.32
CA PHE A 95 10.87 -2.63 18.11
C PHE A 95 11.95 -3.68 17.85
N SER A 96 12.41 -4.36 18.90
CA SER A 96 13.40 -5.44 18.81
C SER A 96 12.81 -6.77 18.35
N TYR A 97 11.49 -6.88 18.25
CA TYR A 97 10.85 -8.10 17.83
C TYR A 97 11.13 -8.41 16.36
N HIS A 98 11.44 -9.68 16.08
CA HIS A 98 11.58 -10.24 14.74
C HIS A 98 10.41 -11.18 14.45
N PRO A 99 9.32 -10.70 13.81
CA PRO A 99 8.18 -11.56 13.48
C PRO A 99 8.62 -12.74 12.63
N GLY A 100 8.44 -13.96 13.15
CA GLY A 100 8.85 -15.19 12.45
C GLY A 100 10.35 -15.26 12.10
N GLY A 101 11.20 -14.52 12.81
CA GLY A 101 12.65 -14.51 12.57
C GLY A 101 13.13 -13.70 11.35
N GLY A 102 12.24 -12.96 10.68
CA GLY A 102 12.60 -12.10 9.56
C GLY A 102 13.07 -10.70 9.98
N GLU A 103 12.76 -9.69 9.15
CA GLU A 103 13.03 -8.27 9.42
C GLU A 103 12.42 -7.85 10.77
N SER A 104 13.23 -7.19 11.60
CA SER A 104 12.76 -6.61 12.86
C SER A 104 11.85 -5.42 12.61
N VAL A 105 11.03 -5.10 13.61
CA VAL A 105 10.19 -3.91 13.58
C VAL A 105 11.06 -2.64 13.47
N GLU A 106 12.22 -2.57 14.14
CA GLU A 106 13.15 -1.44 14.02
C GLU A 106 13.71 -1.29 12.60
N GLU A 107 14.13 -2.38 11.95
CA GLU A 107 14.60 -2.36 10.56
C GLU A 107 13.51 -1.87 9.60
N LEU A 108 12.29 -2.37 9.76
CA LEU A 108 11.13 -1.92 9.00
C LEU A 108 10.89 -0.42 9.18
N LEU A 109 10.96 0.10 10.42
CA LEU A 109 10.79 1.53 10.71
C LEU A 109 11.91 2.37 10.06
N ARG A 110 13.18 1.96 10.17
CA ARG A 110 14.29 2.66 9.49
C ARG A 110 14.12 2.65 7.97
N ARG A 111 13.63 1.54 7.40
CA ARG A 111 13.36 1.45 5.96
C ARG A 111 12.17 2.32 5.55
N ALA A 112 11.14 2.41 6.37
CA ALA A 112 9.99 3.30 6.13
C ALA A 112 10.37 4.79 6.19
N GLU A 113 11.33 5.17 7.04
CA GLU A 113 11.89 6.53 7.06
C GLU A 113 12.59 6.87 5.74
N LYS A 114 13.49 6.01 5.26
CA LYS A 114 14.13 6.17 3.93
C LYS A 114 13.10 6.23 2.80
N GLY A 115 12.08 5.36 2.86
CA GLY A 115 11.00 5.35 1.89
C GLY A 115 10.18 6.66 1.88
N TRP A 116 10.10 7.37 3.01
CA TRP A 116 9.49 8.70 3.08
C TRP A 116 10.36 9.75 2.39
N GLU A 117 11.67 9.76 2.66
CA GLU A 117 12.62 10.68 2.04
C GLU A 117 12.59 10.56 0.50
N GLU A 118 12.55 9.33 -0.01
CA GLU A 118 12.42 9.06 -1.45
C GLU A 118 11.11 9.62 -2.02
N ILE A 119 9.96 9.44 -1.33
CA ILE A 119 8.69 10.05 -1.76
C ILE A 119 8.85 11.56 -1.90
N ILE A 120 9.38 12.22 -0.87
CA ILE A 120 9.52 13.68 -0.87
C ILE A 120 10.44 14.13 -2.00
N TRP A 121 11.54 13.41 -2.22
CA TRP A 121 12.49 13.67 -3.29
C TRP A 121 11.85 13.54 -4.68
N PHE A 122 11.06 12.49 -4.96
CA PHE A 122 10.39 12.34 -6.24
C PHE A 122 9.21 13.31 -6.42
N ALA A 123 8.46 13.54 -5.35
CA ALA A 123 7.23 14.32 -5.41
C ALA A 123 7.49 15.76 -5.84
N GLN A 124 8.53 16.42 -5.31
CA GLN A 124 8.85 17.82 -5.63
C GLN A 124 7.60 18.73 -5.59
N ASN A 125 6.81 18.63 -4.51
CA ASN A 125 5.51 19.32 -4.34
C ASN A 125 4.37 18.93 -5.30
N ARG A 126 4.51 17.84 -6.06
CA ARG A 126 3.44 17.31 -6.93
C ARG A 126 2.62 16.23 -6.23
N GLU A 127 1.35 16.12 -6.63
CA GLU A 127 0.48 15.02 -6.16
C GLU A 127 1.07 13.68 -6.61
N THR A 128 1.33 12.80 -5.64
CA THR A 128 2.11 11.58 -5.86
C THR A 128 1.36 10.37 -5.34
N ALA A 129 1.25 9.32 -6.14
CA ALA A 129 0.72 8.02 -5.74
C ALA A 129 1.87 7.04 -5.53
N VAL A 130 1.73 6.20 -4.50
CA VAL A 130 2.71 5.17 -4.15
C VAL A 130 1.99 3.86 -3.93
N VAL A 131 2.29 2.87 -4.77
CA VAL A 131 1.69 1.53 -4.70
C VAL A 131 2.64 0.58 -3.98
N GLY A 132 2.22 0.14 -2.80
CA GLY A 132 3.01 -0.73 -1.93
C GLY A 132 2.11 -1.65 -1.09
N HIS A 133 2.42 -1.76 0.19
CA HIS A 133 1.88 -2.82 1.04
C HIS A 133 1.35 -2.32 2.39
N ALA A 134 0.63 -3.18 3.09
CA ALA A 134 -0.15 -2.79 4.26
C ALA A 134 0.75 -2.52 5.47
N ILE A 135 1.67 -3.42 5.77
CA ILE A 135 2.51 -3.32 6.98
C ILE A 135 3.53 -2.19 6.81
N PHE A 136 4.15 -2.08 5.62
CA PHE A 136 5.00 -0.94 5.29
C PHE A 136 4.28 0.41 5.43
N THR A 137 3.04 0.52 4.95
CA THR A 137 2.24 1.76 5.13
C THR A 137 2.01 2.07 6.61
N LYS A 138 1.70 1.07 7.45
CA LYS A 138 1.53 1.25 8.90
C LYS A 138 2.83 1.73 9.57
N ALA A 139 3.98 1.17 9.18
CA ALA A 139 5.30 1.59 9.65
C ALA A 139 5.63 3.03 9.26
N LEU A 140 5.36 3.43 8.01
CA LEU A 140 5.52 4.81 7.58
C LEU A 140 4.64 5.77 8.39
N LEU A 141 3.36 5.44 8.56
CA LEU A 141 2.44 6.25 9.38
C LEU A 141 2.94 6.39 10.83
N TYR A 142 3.55 5.33 11.38
CA TYR A 142 4.16 5.38 12.71
C TYR A 142 5.30 6.40 12.79
N ASN A 143 6.22 6.41 11.81
CA ASN A 143 7.31 7.38 11.77
C ASN A 143 6.80 8.82 11.67
N LEU A 144 5.72 9.03 10.91
CA LEU A 144 5.07 10.33 10.73
C LEU A 144 4.23 10.79 11.94
N GLY A 145 4.32 10.10 13.08
CA GLY A 145 3.68 10.50 14.32
C GLY A 145 2.30 9.87 14.56
N PHE A 146 1.77 9.08 13.62
CA PHE A 146 0.51 8.35 13.80
C PHE A 146 0.74 7.02 14.53
N LYS A 147 1.27 7.08 15.76
CA LYS A 147 1.85 5.96 16.50
C LYS A 147 0.94 4.75 16.69
N ASN A 148 -0.38 4.95 16.74
CA ASN A 148 -1.33 3.86 16.93
C ASN A 148 -1.40 2.90 15.73
N TYR A 149 -1.00 3.30 14.51
CA TYR A 149 -1.20 2.46 13.32
C TYR A 149 -0.29 1.24 13.24
N LEU A 150 0.88 1.25 13.90
CA LEU A 150 1.82 0.13 13.85
C LEU A 150 1.26 -1.15 14.47
N VAL A 151 0.49 -1.02 15.55
CA VAL A 151 -0.05 -2.15 16.34
C VAL A 151 -1.58 -2.26 16.22
N ARG A 152 -2.21 -1.49 15.32
CA ARG A 152 -3.65 -1.61 15.03
C ARG A 152 -3.90 -2.86 14.20
N ASN A 153 -4.80 -3.71 14.68
CA ASN A 153 -5.26 -4.93 14.01
C ASN A 153 -6.28 -4.67 12.88
N ASP A 154 -6.29 -3.47 12.30
CA ASP A 154 -7.18 -3.16 11.19
C ASP A 154 -6.60 -3.70 9.88
N SER A 155 -7.41 -4.45 9.14
CA SER A 155 -7.08 -4.89 7.79
C SER A 155 -7.12 -3.71 6.82
N ILE A 156 -6.02 -3.46 6.12
CA ILE A 156 -5.98 -2.50 5.00
C ILE A 156 -6.53 -3.22 3.77
N ALA A 157 -7.60 -2.73 3.15
CA ALA A 157 -8.20 -3.38 1.99
C ALA A 157 -7.22 -3.38 0.80
N ASN A 158 -7.27 -4.40 -0.07
CA ASN A 158 -6.59 -4.35 -1.38
C ASN A 158 -7.08 -3.12 -2.16
N THR A 159 -6.16 -2.40 -2.80
CA THR A 159 -6.41 -1.07 -3.40
C THR A 159 -6.93 0.00 -2.44
N GLY A 160 -6.87 -0.25 -1.12
CA GLY A 160 -7.22 0.72 -0.09
C GLY A 160 -6.28 1.93 -0.15
N VAL A 161 -6.87 3.12 -0.07
CA VAL A 161 -6.16 4.40 -0.25
C VAL A 161 -6.05 5.13 1.08
N THR A 162 -4.82 5.40 1.49
CA THR A 162 -4.47 6.32 2.56
C THR A 162 -3.96 7.62 1.93
N VAL A 163 -4.45 8.77 2.38
CA VAL A 163 -4.07 10.08 1.82
C VAL A 163 -3.44 10.94 2.90
N LEU A 164 -2.21 11.35 2.64
CA LEU A 164 -1.48 12.32 3.45
C LEU A 164 -1.52 13.69 2.76
N LYS A 165 -1.75 14.75 3.53
CA LYS A 165 -1.54 16.13 3.10
C LYS A 165 -0.21 16.60 3.67
N VAL A 166 0.66 17.11 2.80
CA VAL A 166 1.99 17.60 3.15
C VAL A 166 2.08 19.08 2.84
N ASN A 167 2.47 19.89 3.83
CA ASN A 167 2.70 21.33 3.72
C ASN A 167 3.97 21.70 4.49
N GLY A 168 5.08 21.91 3.78
CA GLY A 168 6.41 21.95 4.38
C GLY A 168 6.65 20.67 5.18
N ASP A 169 7.10 20.82 6.42
CA ASP A 169 7.39 19.70 7.33
C ASP A 169 6.12 19.13 8.01
N LYS A 170 4.95 19.74 7.78
CA LYS A 170 3.70 19.29 8.41
C LYS A 170 3.03 18.23 7.56
N VAL A 171 2.77 17.08 8.17
CA VAL A 171 2.03 15.97 7.57
C VAL A 171 0.72 15.75 8.32
N ALA A 172 -0.40 15.72 7.59
CA ALA A 172 -1.71 15.42 8.13
C ALA A 172 -2.31 14.19 7.45
N LEU A 173 -2.82 13.24 8.24
CA LEU A 173 -3.55 12.08 7.75
C LEU A 173 -4.99 12.49 7.39
N ASN A 174 -5.24 12.71 6.11
CA ASN A 174 -6.54 13.16 5.62
C ASN A 174 -7.55 12.00 5.45
N LYS A 175 -7.05 10.80 5.17
CA LYS A 175 -7.87 9.61 4.93
C LYS A 175 -7.03 8.38 5.20
N PHE A 176 -7.60 7.38 5.85
CA PHE A 176 -6.95 6.09 6.08
C PHE A 176 -7.77 4.98 5.43
N ASN A 177 -7.11 4.11 4.66
CA ASN A 177 -7.68 2.86 4.14
C ASN A 177 -9.07 3.00 3.51
N SER A 178 -9.26 3.97 2.62
CA SER A 178 -10.53 4.17 1.91
C SER A 178 -10.61 3.23 0.71
N TYR A 179 -11.69 2.46 0.64
CA TYR A 179 -11.98 1.52 -0.44
C TYR A 179 -13.35 1.78 -1.09
N SER A 180 -13.82 3.05 -1.07
CA SER A 180 -15.15 3.42 -1.56
C SER A 180 -15.35 3.13 -3.05
N HIS A 181 -14.27 3.12 -3.84
CA HIS A 181 -14.29 2.76 -5.27
C HIS A 181 -14.68 1.29 -5.49
N LEU A 182 -14.51 0.42 -4.49
CA LEU A 182 -14.86 -0.99 -4.62
C LEU A 182 -16.36 -1.29 -4.44
N ARG A 183 -17.17 -0.32 -3.97
CA ARG A 183 -18.60 -0.54 -3.68
C ARG A 183 -19.42 -1.01 -4.90
N GLY A 184 -18.99 -0.67 -6.12
CA GLY A 184 -19.65 -1.12 -7.36
C GLY A 184 -19.23 -2.52 -7.82
N LEU A 185 -18.06 -3.01 -7.38
CA LEU A 185 -17.57 -4.35 -7.73
C LEU A 185 -18.26 -5.43 -6.90
N THR A 186 -18.54 -5.12 -5.63
CA THR A 186 -19.18 -6.06 -4.68
C THR A 186 -20.60 -6.48 -5.08
N LEU A 187 -21.31 -5.73 -5.94
CA LEU A 187 -22.65 -6.14 -6.43
C LEU A 187 -22.59 -6.97 -7.71
N ARG A 188 -21.59 -6.78 -8.57
CA ARG A 188 -21.50 -7.50 -9.85
C ARG A 188 -20.96 -8.92 -9.66
N GLU A 189 -20.10 -9.12 -8.67
CA GLU A 189 -19.43 -10.40 -8.40
C GLU A 189 -20.25 -11.37 -7.54
N ILE A 190 -21.23 -10.88 -6.77
CA ILE A 190 -22.20 -11.73 -6.07
C ILE A 190 -23.14 -12.43 -7.07
N TRP A 191 -23.42 -11.82 -8.22
CA TRP A 191 -24.33 -12.38 -9.23
C TRP A 191 -23.64 -13.27 -10.26
N GLU A 192 -22.37 -13.03 -10.60
CA GLU A 192 -21.62 -13.89 -11.55
C GLU A 192 -21.08 -15.19 -10.93
N ARG A 193 -21.17 -15.37 -9.60
CA ARG A 193 -20.84 -16.64 -8.91
C ARG A 193 -22.03 -17.53 -8.55
N ILE A 194 -23.26 -17.12 -8.88
CA ILE A 194 -24.48 -17.95 -8.71
C ILE A 194 -24.90 -18.62 -10.04
N ARG A 195 -24.20 -18.34 -11.14
CA ARG A 195 -24.36 -19.07 -12.41
C ARG A 195 -23.00 -19.55 -12.91
N LEU A 196 -22.48 -20.60 -12.29
CA LEU A 196 -21.73 -21.71 -12.89
C LEU A 196 -21.54 -22.80 -11.82
#